data_AF-A0A962L8B1-F1
#
_entry.id   AF-A0A962L8B1-F1
#
_cell.length_a   1.000
_cell.length_b   1.000
_cell.length_c   1.000
_cell.angle_alpha   90.00
_cell.angle_beta   90.00
_cell.angle_gamma   90.00
#
_symmetry.space_group_name_H-M   'P 1'
#
loop_
_entity.id
_entity.type
_entity.pdbx_description
1 polymer ?
#
loop_
_entity_poly.entity_id
_entity_poly.type
_entity_poly.pdbx_seq_one_letter_code
_entity_poly.pdbx_strand_id
1 'polypeptide(L)'
;MSRKMFLGLIVILASGCSPVSVNDYSAFEPRLVLQDFFSGPLTAHGVVKNRNGLVIRTFNADIQASWTDGIGTLDEYFLFDDGERQRRVWTLIPNGDGSYRAEAGDVVGAGRLQHFAARGSNKRWTAF
;
A
#
# COMPACT_ATOMS: atom_id res chain seq x y z
N MET A 1 50.59 30.68 -24.72
CA MET A 1 50.02 29.33 -24.61
C MET A 1 50.21 28.79 -23.20
N SER A 2 49.16 28.72 -22.38
CA SER A 2 48.95 27.57 -21.50
C SER A 2 47.48 27.56 -21.05
N ARG A 3 46.73 26.72 -21.74
CA ARG A 3 45.29 26.50 -21.64
C ARG A 3 45.07 25.41 -20.61
N LYS A 4 44.86 25.71 -19.32
CA LYS A 4 44.19 24.83 -18.34
C LYS A 4 43.48 25.65 -17.27
N MET A 5 42.54 26.44 -17.76
CA MET A 5 41.34 26.90 -17.07
C MET A 5 40.45 25.68 -16.74
N PHE A 6 39.80 25.71 -15.57
CA PHE A 6 38.71 24.82 -15.11
C PHE A 6 39.08 23.37 -14.74
N LEU A 7 39.38 23.13 -13.47
CA LEU A 7 39.21 21.79 -12.86
C LEU A 7 38.85 21.93 -11.37
N GLY A 8 37.77 22.64 -11.05
CA GLY A 8 37.42 22.95 -9.65
C GLY A 8 35.94 23.08 -9.30
N LEU A 9 34.98 22.67 -10.15
CA LEU A 9 33.56 22.96 -9.88
C LEU A 9 32.55 21.90 -10.32
N ILE A 10 32.81 20.60 -10.15
CA ILE A 10 31.85 19.54 -10.55
C ILE A 10 31.47 18.55 -9.40
N VAL A 11 31.92 18.77 -8.17
CA VAL A 11 31.67 17.83 -7.04
C VAL A 11 30.57 18.32 -6.07
N ILE A 12 29.51 19.00 -6.56
CA ILE A 12 28.39 19.47 -5.67
C ILE A 12 26.98 19.20 -6.27
N LEU A 13 26.81 18.22 -7.15
CA LEU A 13 25.47 17.94 -7.74
C LEU A 13 24.92 16.53 -7.47
N ALA A 14 25.47 15.79 -6.51
CA ALA A 14 25.07 14.40 -6.25
C ALA A 14 24.30 14.17 -4.93
N SER A 15 23.56 15.15 -4.42
CA SER A 15 22.70 14.98 -3.24
C SER A 15 21.25 15.31 -3.58
N GLY A 16 20.55 14.35 -4.19
CA GLY A 16 19.15 14.47 -4.57
C GLY A 16 18.44 13.11 -4.64
N CYS A 17 18.74 12.20 -3.72
CA CYS A 17 17.93 10.99 -3.51
C CYS A 17 17.29 11.11 -2.13
N SER A 18 16.23 11.91 -2.03
CA SER A 18 15.42 11.97 -0.81
C SER A 18 14.59 10.68 -0.74
N PRO A 19 14.72 9.86 0.32
CA PRO A 19 13.77 8.78 0.55
C PRO A 19 12.40 9.41 0.82
N VAL A 20 11.46 9.16 -0.09
CA VAL A 20 10.06 9.55 0.10
C VAL A 20 9.54 8.89 1.37
N SER A 21 9.22 9.69 2.37
CA SER A 21 8.73 9.20 3.65
C SER A 21 7.21 9.12 3.63
N VAL A 22 6.63 8.16 4.36
CA VAL A 22 5.16 8.05 4.49
C VAL A 22 4.56 9.32 5.12
N ASN A 23 5.37 10.05 5.90
CA ASN A 23 4.97 11.28 6.58
C ASN A 23 4.75 12.46 5.62
N ASP A 24 5.30 12.41 4.41
CA ASP A 24 5.11 13.45 3.38
C ASP A 24 3.67 13.48 2.81
N TYR A 25 2.83 12.51 3.22
CA TYR A 25 1.48 12.32 2.71
C TYR A 25 0.36 12.68 3.70
N SER A 26 0.69 13.16 4.90
CA SER A 26 -0.29 13.46 5.96
C SER A 26 -1.22 14.64 5.64
N ALA A 27 -0.88 15.46 4.64
CA ALA A 27 -1.59 16.69 4.30
C ALA A 27 -2.49 16.58 3.04
N PHE A 28 -2.65 15.39 2.45
CA PHE A 28 -3.42 15.24 1.22
C PHE A 28 -4.93 15.07 1.48
N GLU A 29 -5.71 15.97 0.90
CA GLU A 29 -7.16 15.86 0.73
C GLU A 29 -7.49 15.28 -0.67
N PRO A 30 -8.60 14.55 -0.84
CA PRO A 30 -9.63 14.27 0.16
C PRO A 30 -9.20 13.20 1.18
N ARG A 31 -9.68 13.36 2.42
CA ARG A 31 -9.54 12.34 3.46
C ARG A 31 -10.12 11.03 2.94
N LEU A 32 -9.34 9.96 3.01
CA LEU A 32 -9.80 8.64 2.59
C LEU A 32 -10.97 8.19 3.46
N VAL A 33 -12.14 8.02 2.85
CA VAL A 33 -13.30 7.37 3.46
C VAL A 33 -13.28 5.91 3.01
N LEU A 34 -13.12 4.98 3.96
CA LEU A 34 -13.00 3.55 3.63
C LEU A 34 -14.25 2.99 2.96
N GLN A 35 -15.44 3.45 3.36
CA GLN A 35 -16.70 3.01 2.78
C GLN A 35 -16.79 3.37 1.30
N ASP A 36 -16.44 4.62 0.95
CA ASP A 36 -16.43 5.08 -0.44
C ASP A 36 -15.32 4.40 -1.24
N PHE A 37 -14.18 4.14 -0.61
CA PHE A 37 -13.06 3.51 -1.30
C PHE A 37 -13.29 2.03 -1.58
N PHE A 38 -13.81 1.31 -0.60
CA PHE A 38 -14.05 -0.12 -0.66
C PHE A 38 -15.50 -0.43 -1.00
N SER A 39 -15.96 0.01 -2.18
CA SER A 39 -17.34 -0.20 -2.61
C SER A 39 -17.38 -0.90 -3.96
N GLY A 40 -17.70 -2.20 -3.95
CA GLY A 40 -17.86 -3.02 -5.16
C GLY A 40 -16.55 -3.67 -5.65
N PRO A 41 -16.45 -3.98 -6.95
CA PRO A 41 -15.31 -4.69 -7.51
C PRO A 41 -14.08 -3.78 -7.61
N LEU A 42 -12.95 -4.29 -7.14
CA LEU A 42 -11.66 -3.61 -7.12
C LEU A 42 -10.56 -4.57 -7.60
N THR A 43 -9.43 -4.01 -8.03
CA THR A 43 -8.25 -4.79 -8.39
C THR A 43 -7.03 -4.21 -7.67
N ALA A 44 -6.12 -5.09 -7.23
CA ALA A 44 -4.85 -4.71 -6.63
C ALA A 44 -3.68 -5.40 -7.36
N HIS A 45 -2.54 -4.72 -7.40
CA HIS A 45 -1.30 -5.23 -7.95
C HIS A 45 -0.19 -5.03 -6.91
N GLY A 46 0.58 -6.07 -6.64
CA GLY A 46 1.57 -6.02 -5.57
C GLY A 46 2.78 -6.90 -5.80
N VAL A 47 3.76 -6.73 -4.90
CA VAL A 47 5.01 -7.48 -4.90
C VAL A 47 5.29 -7.99 -3.48
N VAL A 48 5.75 -9.23 -3.38
CA VAL A 48 6.24 -9.83 -2.13
C VAL A 48 7.75 -9.67 -2.11
N LYS A 49 8.29 -9.13 -1.02
CA LYS A 49 9.73 -8.93 -0.83
C LYS A 49 10.24 -9.80 0.31
N ASN A 50 11.48 -10.30 0.16
CA ASN A 50 12.18 -10.95 1.27
C ASN A 50 12.72 -9.93 2.29
N ARG A 51 13.33 -10.41 3.38
CA ARG A 51 13.92 -9.55 4.43
C ARG A 51 15.04 -8.63 3.94
N ASN A 52 15.66 -8.96 2.82
CA ASN A 52 16.71 -8.16 2.18
C ASN A 52 16.12 -7.10 1.22
N GLY A 53 14.78 -7.03 1.10
CA GLY A 53 14.09 -6.08 0.24
C GLY A 53 14.00 -6.48 -1.23
N LEU A 54 14.48 -7.67 -1.60
CA LEU A 54 14.41 -8.20 -2.96
C LEU A 54 12.99 -8.69 -3.25
N VAL A 55 12.46 -8.33 -4.42
CA VAL A 55 11.17 -8.84 -4.90
C VAL A 55 11.35 -10.31 -5.25
N ILE A 56 10.55 -11.17 -4.61
CA ILE A 56 10.59 -12.62 -4.81
C ILE A 56 9.34 -13.16 -5.51
N ARG A 57 8.22 -12.42 -5.44
CA ARG A 57 6.97 -12.76 -6.14
C ARG A 57 6.19 -11.49 -6.47
N THR A 58 5.30 -11.58 -7.44
CA THR A 58 4.32 -10.54 -7.76
C THR A 58 2.92 -11.14 -7.75
N PHE A 59 1.91 -10.32 -7.53
CA PHE A 59 0.53 -10.77 -7.53
C PHE A 59 -0.41 -9.73 -8.13
N ASN A 60 -1.49 -10.24 -8.70
CA ASN A 60 -2.72 -9.51 -8.98
C ASN A 60 -3.79 -10.01 -8.00
N ALA A 61 -4.70 -9.15 -7.55
CA ALA A 61 -5.82 -9.54 -6.73
C ALA A 61 -7.11 -8.91 -7.23
N ASP A 62 -8.15 -9.72 -7.38
CA ASP A 62 -9.52 -9.25 -7.57
C ASP A 62 -10.21 -9.20 -6.21
N ILE A 63 -10.86 -8.08 -5.89
CA ILE A 63 -11.43 -7.82 -4.57
C ILE A 63 -12.89 -7.46 -4.73
N GLN A 64 -13.77 -8.20 -4.06
CA GLN A 64 -15.18 -7.83 -3.92
C GLN A 64 -15.38 -7.18 -2.57
N ALA A 65 -15.58 -5.86 -2.58
CA ALA A 65 -15.81 -5.09 -1.37
C ALA A 65 -17.30 -4.82 -1.16
N SER A 66 -17.79 -5.09 0.05
CA SER A 66 -19.18 -4.83 0.44
C SER A 66 -19.27 -4.32 1.87
N TRP A 67 -20.37 -3.65 2.18
CA TRP A 67 -20.66 -3.13 3.51
C TRP A 67 -22.04 -3.58 3.97
N THR A 68 -22.17 -3.91 5.24
CA THR A 68 -23.44 -4.24 5.90
C THR A 68 -23.39 -3.69 7.32
N ASP A 69 -24.33 -2.83 7.69
CA ASP A 69 -24.42 -2.21 9.03
C ASP A 69 -23.11 -1.55 9.51
N GLY A 70 -22.36 -0.94 8.57
CA GLY A 70 -21.07 -0.30 8.86
C GLY A 70 -19.88 -1.26 9.00
N ILE A 71 -20.10 -2.57 8.87
CA ILE A 71 -19.06 -3.59 8.80
C ILE A 71 -18.70 -3.84 7.34
N GLY A 72 -17.43 -3.71 7.00
CA GLY A 72 -16.91 -3.95 5.65
C GLY A 72 -16.44 -5.38 5.48
N THR A 73 -16.62 -5.94 4.29
CA THR A 73 -16.04 -7.22 3.87
C THR A 73 -15.22 -7.03 2.61
N LEU A 74 -13.98 -7.51 2.58
CA LEU A 74 -13.13 -7.56 1.38
C LEU A 74 -12.85 -9.02 1.05
N ASP A 75 -13.50 -9.55 0.01
CA ASP A 75 -13.24 -10.91 -0.49
C ASP A 75 -12.20 -10.85 -1.61
N GLU A 76 -10.95 -11.12 -1.25
CA GLU A 76 -9.77 -10.97 -2.10
C GLU A 76 -9.35 -12.31 -2.72
N TYR A 77 -9.16 -12.34 -4.03
CA TYR A 77 -8.69 -13.48 -4.81
C TYR A 77 -7.34 -13.14 -5.46
N PHE A 78 -6.27 -13.72 -4.96
CA PHE A 78 -4.91 -13.50 -5.43
C PHE A 78 -4.52 -14.49 -6.53
N LEU A 79 -3.81 -13.98 -7.54
CA LEU A 79 -3.09 -14.75 -8.55
C LEU A 79 -1.64 -14.29 -8.54
N PHE A 80 -0.74 -15.20 -8.15
CA PHE A 80 0.69 -14.95 -8.16
C PHE A 80 1.31 -15.25 -9.53
N ASP A 81 2.51 -14.71 -9.75
CA ASP A 81 3.29 -14.92 -10.98
C ASP A 81 3.72 -16.36 -11.24
N ASP A 82 3.86 -17.16 -10.18
CA ASP A 82 4.08 -18.61 -10.28
C ASP A 82 2.79 -19.42 -10.51
N GLY A 83 1.64 -18.75 -10.63
CA GLY A 83 0.33 -19.38 -10.85
C GLY A 83 -0.40 -19.81 -9.57
N GLU A 84 0.20 -19.64 -8.39
CA GLU A 84 -0.48 -19.90 -7.13
C GLU A 84 -1.73 -19.01 -7.00
N ARG A 85 -2.80 -19.58 -6.45
CA ARG A 85 -4.03 -18.85 -6.12
C ARG A 85 -4.28 -18.89 -4.64
N GLN A 86 -4.60 -17.74 -4.07
CA GLN A 86 -4.98 -17.62 -2.66
C GLN A 86 -6.26 -16.81 -2.54
N ARG A 87 -7.02 -17.07 -1.47
CA ARG A 87 -8.20 -16.28 -1.14
C ARG A 87 -8.08 -15.77 0.29
N ARG A 88 -8.33 -14.50 0.50
CA ARG A 88 -8.37 -13.88 1.83
C ARG A 88 -9.65 -13.08 1.98
N VAL A 89 -10.32 -13.24 3.11
CA VAL A 89 -11.51 -12.47 3.44
C VAL A 89 -11.21 -11.60 4.63
N TRP A 90 -11.23 -10.28 4.43
CA TRP A 90 -11.10 -9.31 5.51
C TRP A 90 -12.45 -8.84 6.00
N THR A 91 -12.59 -8.68 7.31
CA THR A 91 -13.70 -7.99 7.95
C THR A 91 -13.19 -6.68 8.55
N LEU A 92 -13.79 -5.56 8.14
CA LEU A 92 -13.49 -4.21 8.62
C LEU A 92 -14.54 -3.80 9.66
N ILE A 93 -14.14 -3.67 10.92
CA ILE A 93 -15.01 -3.38 12.05
C ILE A 93 -14.76 -1.94 12.52
N PRO A 94 -15.77 -1.05 12.57
CA PRO A 94 -15.59 0.32 13.04
C PRO A 94 -15.27 0.35 14.54
N ASN A 95 -14.29 1.17 14.94
CA ASN A 95 -13.95 1.38 16.35
C ASN A 95 -14.73 2.54 17.01
N GLY A 96 -15.59 3.23 16.26
CA GLY A 96 -16.40 4.36 16.76
C GLY A 96 -15.69 5.72 16.77
N ASP A 97 -14.37 5.77 16.59
CA ASP A 97 -13.55 6.98 16.51
C ASP A 97 -13.21 7.40 15.06
N GLY A 98 -13.84 6.75 14.08
CA GLY A 98 -13.54 6.90 12.65
C GLY A 98 -12.44 5.96 12.13
N SER A 99 -11.81 5.16 12.98
CA SER A 99 -10.89 4.09 12.58
C SER A 99 -11.59 2.74 12.43
N TYR A 100 -10.92 1.81 11.74
CA TYR A 100 -11.41 0.44 11.53
C TYR A 100 -10.36 -0.58 11.96
N ARG A 101 -10.80 -1.64 12.64
CA ARG A 101 -10.02 -2.86 12.87
C ARG A 101 -10.25 -3.82 11.71
N ALA A 102 -9.20 -4.46 11.21
CA ALA A 102 -9.31 -5.47 10.17
C ALA A 102 -8.96 -6.85 10.72
N GLU A 103 -9.75 -7.85 10.35
CA GLU A 103 -9.53 -9.24 10.75
C GLU A 103 -9.62 -10.14 9.52
N ALA A 104 -8.72 -11.11 9.41
CA ALA A 104 -8.76 -12.16 8.40
C ALA A 104 -8.45 -13.50 9.06
N GLY A 105 -9.22 -14.54 8.72
CA GLY A 105 -9.13 -15.85 9.40
C GLY A 105 -7.82 -16.61 9.18
N ASP A 106 -7.05 -16.24 8.15
CA ASP A 106 -5.78 -16.86 7.78
C ASP A 106 -4.54 -16.07 8.26
N VAL A 107 -4.74 -14.93 8.94
CA VAL A 107 -3.67 -14.12 9.52
C VAL A 107 -3.64 -14.32 11.04
N VAL A 108 -2.52 -14.82 11.56
CA VAL A 108 -2.33 -14.99 13.01
C VAL A 108 -2.06 -13.61 13.64
N GLY A 109 -3.09 -13.03 14.22
CA GLY A 109 -3.08 -11.71 14.86
C GLY A 109 -4.11 -10.77 14.24
N ALA A 110 -4.79 -9.96 15.06
CA ALA A 110 -5.65 -8.92 14.53
C ALA A 110 -4.78 -7.89 13.79
N GLY A 111 -4.79 -7.93 12.45
CA GLY A 111 -4.12 -6.96 11.62
C GLY A 111 -4.68 -5.56 11.89
N ARG A 112 -3.97 -4.74 12.67
CA ARG A 112 -4.42 -3.37 12.91
C ARG A 112 -4.12 -2.55 11.65
N LEU A 113 -5.15 -2.20 10.88
CA LEU A 113 -5.05 -1.17 9.85
C LEU A 113 -4.78 0.18 10.55
N GLN A 114 -3.51 0.58 10.65
CA GLN A 114 -3.12 1.83 11.33
C GLN A 114 -2.93 3.01 10.37
N HIS A 115 -2.62 2.77 9.10
CA HIS A 115 -2.36 3.84 8.13
C HIS A 115 -2.73 3.41 6.72
N PHE A 116 -3.63 4.16 6.09
CA PHE A 116 -4.00 4.03 4.70
C PHE A 116 -3.59 5.31 3.98
N ALA A 117 -2.54 5.25 3.15
CA ALA A 117 -2.11 6.38 2.32
C ALA A 117 -2.50 6.08 0.88
N ALA A 118 -3.52 6.79 0.37
CA ALA A 118 -3.96 6.71 -1.01
C ALA A 118 -3.29 7.81 -1.85
N ARG A 119 -2.66 7.45 -2.99
CA ARG A 119 -2.10 8.42 -3.93
C ARG A 119 -2.72 8.23 -5.32
N GLY A 120 -3.69 9.05 -5.68
CA GLY A 120 -4.36 8.95 -6.99
C GLY A 120 -4.99 7.57 -7.21
N SER A 121 -4.80 6.97 -8.39
CA SER A 121 -5.29 5.63 -8.73
C SER A 121 -4.48 4.48 -8.13
N ASN A 122 -3.31 4.73 -7.52
CA ASN A 122 -2.48 3.71 -6.89
C ASN A 122 -2.54 3.82 -5.36
N LYS A 123 -3.03 2.77 -4.70
CA LYS A 123 -3.27 2.77 -3.26
C LYS A 123 -2.48 1.62 -2.64
N ARG A 124 -1.70 1.94 -1.60
CA ARG A 124 -0.79 0.99 -0.95
C ARG A 124 -1.28 0.75 0.47
N TRP A 125 -1.50 -0.51 0.81
CA TRP A 125 -1.78 -0.94 2.18
C TRP A 125 -0.69 -1.88 2.67
N THR A 126 -0.53 -1.94 3.99
CA THR A 126 0.32 -2.92 4.67
C THR A 126 -0.54 -3.54 5.75
N ALA A 127 -0.98 -4.78 5.52
CA ALA A 127 -1.46 -5.65 6.57
C ALA A 127 -0.23 -6.32 7.18
N PHE A 128 -0.06 -6.19 8.50
CA PHE A 128 0.97 -6.92 9.24
C PHE A 128 0.48 -8.33 9.57
#